data_AF-A0A1G5RTH2-F1
#
_entry.id   AF-A0A1G5RTH2-F1
#
_cell.length_a   1.000
_cell.length_b   1.000
_cell.length_c   1.000
_cell.angle_alpha   90.00
_cell.angle_beta   90.00
_cell.angle_gamma   90.00
#
_symmetry.space_group_name_H-M   'P 1'
#
loop_
_entity.id
_entity.type
_entity.pdbx_description
1 polymer ?
#
loop_
_entity_poly.entity_id
_entity_poly.type
_entity_poly.pdbx_seq_one_letter_code
_entity_poly.pdbx_strand_id
1 'polypeptide(L)' 'MSENEKEKTIEECEQDFKDKVFGILQQRIPEAERDEDGLLVIPASAIERIRSRRRKSTDNSEVDKKQ' A
#
# COMPACT_ATOMS: atom_id res chain seq x y z
N MET A 1 16.04 29.69 -24.63
CA MET A 1 15.04 28.67 -25.00
C MET A 1 14.14 28.50 -23.79
N SER A 2 13.01 29.20 -23.73
CA SER A 2 12.01 28.96 -22.67
C SER A 2 11.17 27.77 -23.11
N GLU A 3 11.41 26.61 -22.53
CA GLU A 3 10.51 25.48 -22.66
C GLU A 3 9.40 25.62 -21.62
N ASN A 4 8.15 25.68 -22.08
CA ASN A 4 6.94 25.81 -21.29
C ASN A 4 6.87 24.74 -20.20
N GLU A 5 7.00 25.12 -18.94
CA GLU A 5 6.30 24.41 -17.85
C GLU A 5 4.80 24.66 -18.07
N LYS A 6 4.14 23.74 -18.79
CA LYS A 6 2.68 23.69 -18.79
C LYS A 6 2.24 23.47 -17.35
N GLU A 7 1.50 24.44 -16.79
CA GLU A 7 0.79 24.25 -15.54
C GLU A 7 -0.11 23.01 -15.69
N LYS A 8 0.14 22.00 -14.87
CA LYS A 8 -0.70 20.79 -14.83
C LYS A 8 -2.02 21.11 -14.18
N THR A 9 -3.09 20.55 -14.71
CA THR A 9 -4.39 20.55 -14.05
C THR A 9 -4.38 19.64 -12.83
N ILE A 10 -5.37 19.81 -11.94
CA ILE A 10 -5.54 18.95 -10.75
C ILE A 10 -5.75 17.49 -11.18
N GLU A 11 -6.56 17.26 -12.22
CA GLU A 11 -6.85 15.91 -12.73
C GLU A 11 -5.60 15.22 -13.27
N GLU A 12 -4.75 15.94 -14.01
CA GLU A 12 -3.46 15.42 -14.49
C GLU A 12 -2.53 15.06 -13.32
N CYS A 13 -2.51 15.89 -12.26
CA CYS A 13 -1.72 15.62 -11.07
C CYS A 13 -2.22 14.36 -10.31
N GLU A 14 -3.53 14.17 -10.23
CA GLU A 14 -4.12 12.98 -9.60
C GLU A 14 -3.79 11.71 -10.37
N GLN A 15 -3.85 11.75 -11.70
CA GLN A 15 -3.51 10.61 -12.54
C GLN A 15 -2.02 10.26 -12.43
N ASP A 16 -1.14 11.26 -12.50
CA ASP A 16 0.30 11.08 -12.29
C ASP A 16 0.62 10.41 -10.94
N PHE A 17 -0.11 10.78 -9.89
CA PHE A 17 0.05 10.17 -8.58
C PHE A 17 -0.39 8.70 -8.58
N LYS A 18 -1.56 8.39 -9.15
CA LYS A 18 -2.06 7.02 -9.28
C LYS A 18 -1.07 6.14 -10.06
N ASP A 19 -0.49 6.66 -11.13
CA ASP A 19 0.46 5.95 -11.97
C ASP A 19 1.80 5.71 -11.26
N LYS A 20 2.30 6.70 -10.52
CA LYS A 20 3.48 6.52 -9.66
C LYS A 20 3.27 5.46 -8.59
N VAL A 21 2.14 5.52 -7.87
CA VAL A 21 1.81 4.54 -6.83
C VAL A 21 1.72 3.13 -7.43
N PHE A 22 1.06 3.00 -8.58
CA PHE A 22 0.94 1.72 -9.27
C PHE A 22 2.29 1.17 -9.72
N GLY A 23 3.17 2.00 -10.29
CA GLY A 23 4.53 1.58 -10.67
C GLY A 23 5.34 1.05 -9.48
N ILE A 24 5.23 1.68 -8.30
CA ILE A 24 5.88 1.20 -7.07
C ILE A 24 5.30 -0.15 -6.64
N LEU A 25 3.98 -0.34 -6.75
CA LEU A 25 3.32 -1.59 -6.38
C LEU A 25 3.69 -2.72 -7.32
N GLN A 26 3.76 -2.49 -8.64
CA GLN A 26 4.19 -3.49 -9.61
C GLN A 26 5.65 -3.93 -9.41
N GLN A 27 6.53 -3.05 -8.94
CA GLN A 27 7.90 -3.45 -8.58
C GLN A 27 7.95 -4.44 -7.40
N ARG A 28 6.93 -4.43 -6.54
CA ARG A 28 6.83 -5.31 -5.35
C ARG A 28 5.96 -6.53 -5.61
N ILE A 29 4.95 -6.39 -6.43
CA ILE A 29 3.95 -7.40 -6.78
C ILE A 29 3.81 -7.36 -8.31
N PRO A 30 4.68 -8.07 -9.05
CA PRO A 30 4.67 -8.05 -10.51
C PRO A 30 3.34 -8.51 -11.13
N GLU A 31 2.59 -9.35 -10.40
CA GLU A 31 1.30 -9.88 -10.81
C GLU A 31 0.12 -8.94 -10.49
N ALA A 32 0.37 -7.76 -9.90
CA ALA A 32 -0.67 -6.77 -9.65
C ALA A 32 -1.07 -6.06 -10.95
N GLU A 33 -2.37 -5.97 -11.18
CA GLU A 33 -2.97 -5.39 -12.39
C GLU A 33 -4.02 -4.33 -12.02
N ARG A 34 -4.45 -3.54 -13.01
CA ARG A 34 -5.64 -2.69 -12.88
C ARG A 34 -6.78 -3.31 -13.66
N ASP A 35 -7.97 -3.34 -13.08
CA ASP A 35 -9.17 -3.74 -13.82
C ASP A 35 -9.72 -2.59 -14.68
N GLU A 36 -10.84 -2.85 -15.38
CA GLU A 36 -11.49 -1.90 -16.28
C GLU A 36 -11.98 -0.62 -15.57
N ASP A 37 -12.24 -0.70 -14.26
CA ASP A 37 -12.65 0.42 -13.42
C ASP A 37 -11.45 1.17 -12.80
N GLY A 38 -10.23 0.72 -13.09
CA GLY A 38 -8.99 1.31 -12.57
C GLY A 38 -8.67 0.92 -11.12
N LEU A 39 -9.35 -0.09 -10.57
CA LEU A 39 -9.06 -0.63 -9.25
C LEU A 39 -7.84 -1.54 -9.30
N LEU A 40 -7.05 -1.53 -8.22
CA LEU A 40 -5.89 -2.40 -8.09
C LEU A 40 -6.34 -3.83 -7.74
N VAL A 41 -6.00 -4.77 -8.61
CA VAL A 41 -6.21 -6.20 -8.41
C VAL A 41 -4.89 -6.85 -8.04
N ILE A 42 -4.85 -7.51 -6.87
CA ILE A 42 -3.72 -8.31 -6.41
C ILE A 42 -4.15 -9.77 -6.39
N PRO A 43 -3.52 -10.66 -7.17
CA PRO A 43 -3.92 -12.06 -7.19
C PRO A 43 -3.59 -12.72 -5.85
N ALA A 44 -4.49 -13.60 -5.41
CA ALA A 44 -4.33 -14.30 -4.13
C ALA A 44 -3.04 -15.16 -4.07
N SER A 45 -2.52 -15.59 -5.22
CA SER A 45 -1.24 -16.31 -5.33
C SER A 45 -0.04 -15.47 -4.89
N ALA A 46 -0.12 -14.14 -4.97
CA ALA A 46 0.92 -13.23 -4.51
C ALA A 46 0.87 -12.97 -3.00
N ILE A 47 -0.14 -13.50 -2.28
CA ILE A 47 -0.31 -13.28 -0.84
C ILE A 47 0.42 -14.39 -0.08
N GLU A 48 1.55 -14.04 0.53
CA GLU A 48 2.25 -14.94 1.45
C GLU A 48 1.72 -14.79 2.88
N ARG A 49 1.21 -15.88 3.45
CA ARG A 49 0.80 -15.92 4.86
C ARG A 49 1.98 -16.24 5.75
N ILE A 50 2.56 -15.22 6.38
CA ILE A 50 3.57 -15.41 7.42
C ILE A 50 2.87 -15.92 8.69
N ARG A 51 3.28 -17.09 9.18
CA ARG A 51 2.81 -17.63 10.47
C ARG A 51 3.36 -16.74 11.58
N SER A 52 2.56 -15.79 12.05
CA SER A 52 2.94 -14.98 13.21
C SER A 52 3.11 -15.92 14.41
N ARG A 53 4.32 -15.93 15.00
CA ARG A 53 4.50 -16.55 16.31
C ARG A 53 3.72 -15.68 17.28
N ARG A 54 2.50 -16.11 17.60
CA ARG A 54 1.71 -15.58 18.71
C ARG A 54 2.63 -15.66 19.92
N ARG A 55 3.23 -14.53 20.34
CA ARG A 55 3.81 -14.47 21.68
C ARG A 55 2.65 -14.81 22.61
N LYS A 56 2.78 -15.90 23.36
CA LYS A 56 1.93 -16.08 24.54
C LYS A 56 2.26 -14.86 25.39
N SER A 57 1.37 -13.88 25.42
CA SER A 57 1.39 -12.88 26.47
C SER A 57 1.28 -13.68 27.76
N THR A 58 2.35 -13.70 28.56
CA THR A 58 2.17 -13.90 29.99
C THR A 58 1.18 -12.84 30.42
N ASP A 59 0.07 -13.31 30.94
CA ASP A 59 -0.99 -12.50 31.49
C ASP A 59 -0.40 -11.73 32.68
N ASN A 60 0.00 -10.47 32.46
CA ASN A 60 0.42 -9.56 33.52
C ASN A 60 -0.82 -8.92 34.17
N SER A 61 -1.84 -9.73 34.49
CA SER A 61 -3.05 -9.30 35.20
C SER A 61 -2.83 -9.11 36.71
N GLU A 62 -1.61 -8.78 37.12
CA GLU A 62 -1.30 -8.43 38.50
C GLU A 62 -0.55 -7.10 38.55
N VAL A 63 -1.25 -6.03 38.14
CA VAL A 63 -0.91 -4.68 38.62
C VAL A 63 -1.51 -4.57 40.02
N ASP A 64 -0.64 -4.82 40.99
CA ASP A 64 -0.84 -4.68 42.42
C ASP A 64 -1.56 -3.35 42.74
N LYS A 65 -2.79 -3.44 43.27
CA LYS A 65 -3.50 -2.31 43.85
C LYS A 65 -2.87 -1.99 45.20
N LYS A 66 -1.85 -1.13 45.24
CA LYS A 66 -1.44 -0.47 46.49
C LYS A 66 -1.33 1.05 46.31
N GLN A 67 -2.30 1.68 46.98
CA GLN A 67 -2.47 3.05 47.50
C GLN A 67 -1.42 4.10 47.18
#